data_AF-A0A954NNL5-F1
#
_entry.id   AF-A0A954NNL5-F1
#
_cell.length_a   1.000
_cell.length_b   1.000
_cell.length_c   1.000
_cell.angle_alpha   90.00
_cell.angle_beta   90.00
_cell.angle_gamma   90.00
#
_symmetry.space_group_name_H-M   'P 1'
#
loop_
_entity.id
_entity.type
_entity.pdbx_description
1 polymer ?
#
loop_
_entity_poly.entity_id
_entity_poly.type
_entity_poly.pdbx_seq_one_letter_code
_entity_poly.pdbx_strand_id
1 'polypeptide(L)' 'MAKRLIIGSMAAAGIVALLSILDLALSIPFSGFSMAMDILFLCSAAIIMYLGWDSYKELR' A
#
# COMPACT_ATOMS: atom_id res chain seq x y z
N MET A 1 2.66 -8.94 20.29
CA MET A 1 3.56 -8.14 19.42
C MET A 1 3.21 -8.30 17.94
N ALA A 2 3.12 -9.51 17.39
CA ALA A 2 2.86 -9.75 15.97
C ALA A 2 1.59 -9.05 15.39
N LYS A 3 0.44 -9.08 16.09
CA LYS A 3 -0.79 -8.38 15.60
C LYS A 3 -0.59 -6.88 15.38
N ARG A 4 0.16 -6.20 16.26
CA ARG A 4 0.40 -4.75 16.15
C ARG A 4 1.33 -4.42 14.98
N LEU A 5 2.32 -5.29 14.72
CA LEU A 5 3.21 -5.15 13.58
C LEU A 5 2.46 -5.32 12.25
N ILE A 6 1.59 -6.34 12.15
CA ILE A 6 0.77 -6.61 10.96
C ILE A 6 -0.21 -5.45 10.69
N ILE A 7 -0.88 -4.95 11.72
CA ILE A 7 -1.78 -3.80 11.55
C ILE A 7 -0.98 -2.54 11.14
N GLY A 8 0.21 -2.35 11.70
CA GLY A 8 1.09 -1.24 11.33
C GLY A 8 1.56 -1.30 9.87
N SER A 9 1.96 -2.49 9.39
CA SER A 9 2.36 -2.67 7.99
C SER A 9 1.20 -2.53 7.02
N MET A 10 0.01 -3.04 7.37
CA MET A 10 -1.20 -2.84 6.58
C MET A 10 -1.62 -1.36 6.53
N ALA A 11 -1.51 -0.63 7.63
CA ALA A 11 -1.80 0.81 7.67
C ALA A 11 -0.84 1.60 6.78
N ALA A 12 0.47 1.31 6.84
CA ALA A 12 1.46 1.93 5.98
C ALA A 12 1.19 1.63 4.49
N ALA A 13 0.86 0.38 4.15
CA ALA A 13 0.49 -0.01 2.79
C ALA A 13 -0.77 0.72 2.30
N GLY A 14 -1.77 0.91 3.17
CA GLY A 14 -2.97 1.70 2.86
C GLY A 14 -2.65 3.15 2.51
N ILE A 15 -1.74 3.79 3.25
CA ILE A 15 -1.30 5.17 2.95
C ILE A 15 -0.60 5.22 1.60
N VAL A 16 0.29 4.26 1.31
CA VAL A 16 0.99 4.18 0.01
C VAL A 16 0.01 3.99 -1.14
N ALA A 17 -1.00 3.12 -0.99
CA ALA A 17 -2.04 2.93 -1.99
C ALA A 17 -2.86 4.22 -2.23
N LEU A 18 -3.21 4.95 -1.17
CA LEU A 18 -3.93 6.21 -1.29
C LEU A 18 -3.09 7.27 -2.01
N LEU A 19 -1.79 7.36 -1.69
CA LEU A 19 -0.88 8.31 -2.33
C LEU A 19 -0.64 7.97 -3.81
N SER A 20 -0.53 6.68 -4.17
CA SER A 20 -0.36 6.28 -5.57
C SER A 20 -1.63 6.47 -6.40
N ILE A 21 -2.81 6.24 -5.82
CA ILE A 21 -4.09 6.57 -6.47
C ILE A 21 -4.23 8.08 -6.65
N LEU A 22 -3.84 8.87 -5.65
CA LEU A 22 -3.87 10.32 -5.71
C LEU A 22 -2.95 10.85 -6.82
N ASP A 23 -1.75 10.28 -6.96
CA ASP A 23 -0.82 10.68 -8.04
C ASP A 23 -1.35 10.30 -9.42
N LEU A 24 -1.96 9.12 -9.57
CA LEU A 24 -2.64 8.72 -10.81
C LEU A 24 -3.81 9.65 -11.19
N ALA A 25 -4.52 10.21 -10.21
CA ALA A 25 -5.69 11.05 -10.44
C ALA A 25 -5.36 12.55 -10.64
N LEU A 26 -4.37 13.07 -9.91
CA LEU A 26 -4.07 14.51 -9.85
C LEU A 26 -2.63 14.86 -10.27
N SER A 27 -1.77 13.87 -10.52
CA SER A 27 -0.33 14.03 -10.79
C SER A 27 0.42 14.80 -9.70
N ILE A 28 -0.10 14.77 -8.47
CA ILE A 28 0.48 15.37 -7.27
C ILE A 28 0.49 14.24 -6.25
N PRO A 29 1.62 13.83 -5.63
CA PRO A 29 2.87 14.59 -5.37
C PRO A 29 4.12 14.24 -6.21
N PHE A 30 4.09 13.25 -7.12
CA PHE A 30 5.24 12.83 -7.92
C PHE A 30 5.32 13.50 -9.30
N SER A 31 4.49 14.51 -9.56
CA SER A 31 4.47 15.31 -10.80
C SER A 31 4.23 14.47 -12.06
N GLY A 32 3.65 13.27 -11.95
CA GLY A 32 3.43 12.37 -13.08
C GLY A 32 4.73 11.92 -13.77
N PHE A 33 5.86 11.87 -13.04
CA PHE A 33 7.19 11.60 -13.62
C PHE A 33 7.26 10.25 -14.35
N SER A 34 6.54 9.24 -13.85
CA SER A 34 6.43 7.95 -14.54
C SER A 34 5.19 7.19 -14.06
N MET A 35 4.23 6.98 -14.97
CA MET A 35 3.04 6.18 -14.71
C MET A 35 3.36 4.75 -14.25
N ALA A 36 4.54 4.23 -14.61
CA ALA A 36 5.03 2.93 -14.15
C ALA A 36 5.33 2.92 -12.64
N MET A 37 5.78 4.04 -12.07
CA MET A 37 6.06 4.17 -10.63
C MET A 37 4.77 4.03 -9.82
N ASP A 38 3.71 4.71 -10.24
CA ASP A 38 2.42 4.68 -9.54
C ASP A 38 1.82 3.29 -9.54
N ILE A 39 1.86 2.61 -10.71
CA ILE A 39 1.39 1.24 -10.85
C ILE A 39 2.19 0.30 -9.93
N LEU A 40 3.52 0.42 -9.88
CA LEU A 40 4.36 -0.42 -9.02
C LEU A 40 4.12 -0.16 -7.53
N PHE A 41 3.89 1.10 -7.11
CA PHE A 41 3.48 1.42 -5.75
C PHE A 41 2.11 0.84 -5.40
N LEU A 42 1.16 0.88 -6.32
CA LEU A 42 -0.18 0.33 -6.13
C LEU A 42 -0.14 -1.20 -6.06
N CYS A 43 0.64 -1.86 -6.91
CA CYS A 43 0.87 -3.32 -6.87
C CYS A 43 1.56 -3.75 -5.56
N SER A 44 2.63 -3.06 -5.15
CA SER A 44 3.32 -3.39 -3.90
C SER A 44 2.43 -3.19 -2.67
N ALA A 45 1.63 -2.12 -2.63
CA ALA A 45 0.66 -1.90 -1.56
C ALA A 45 -0.42 -3.01 -1.52
N ALA A 46 -0.91 -3.45 -2.68
CA ALA A 46 -1.87 -4.55 -2.77
C ALA A 46 -1.28 -5.88 -2.26
N ILE A 47 -0.03 -6.19 -2.60
CA ILE A 47 0.67 -7.38 -2.12
C ILE A 47 0.83 -7.35 -0.59
N ILE A 48 1.25 -6.22 -0.02
CA ILE A 48 1.40 -6.07 1.43
C ILE A 48 0.05 -6.17 2.15
N MET A 49 -1.01 -5.58 1.61
CA MET A 49 -2.36 -5.74 2.16
C MET A 49 -2.82 -7.20 2.14
N TYR A 50 -2.60 -7.92 1.04
CA TYR A 50 -2.95 -9.33 0.92
C TYR A 50 -2.19 -10.19 1.93
N LEU A 51 -0.86 -10.04 2.00
CA LEU A 51 -0.02 -10.75 2.96
C LEU A 51 -0.37 -10.41 4.41
N GLY A 52 -0.65 -9.14 4.68
CA GLY A 52 -1.08 -8.67 6.00
C GLY A 52 -2.42 -9.27 6.41
N TRP A 53 -3.37 -9.36 5.47
CA TRP A 53 -4.67 -9.99 5.70
C TRP A 53 -4.54 -11.48 5.99
N ASP A 54 -3.74 -12.19 5.20
CA ASP A 54 -3.48 -13.63 5.39
C ASP A 54 -2.83 -13.90 6.75
N SER A 55 -1.78 -13.13 7.08
CA SER A 55 -1.10 -13.18 8.38
C SER A 55 -2.02 -12.82 9.55
N TYR A 56 -2.94 -11.87 9.36
CA TYR A 56 -3.91 -11.48 10.38
C TYR A 56 -4.94 -12.58 10.64
N LYS A 57 -5.37 -13.28 9.58
CA LYS A 57 -6.30 -14.40 9.67
C LYS A 57 -5.67 -15.60 10.36
N GLU A 58 -4.40 -15.90 10.09
CA GLU A 58 -3.68 -16.99 10.76
C GLU A 58 -3.39 -16.70 12.23
N LEU A 59 -3.24 -15.43 12.60
CA LEU A 59 -3.02 -15.00 13.99
C LEU A 59 -4.32 -14.81 14.78
N ARG A 60 -5.49 -14.92 14.13
CA ARG A 60 -6.82 -14.81 14.74
C ARG A 60 -7.31 -16.17 15.22
#